data_AF-A0A936ZP12-F1
#
_entry.id   AF-A0A936ZP12-F1
#
_cell.length_a   1.000
_cell.length_b   1.000
_cell.length_c   1.000
_cell.angle_alpha   90.00
_cell.angle_beta   90.00
_cell.angle_gamma   90.00
#
_symmetry.space_group_name_H-M   'P 1'
#
loop_
_entity.id
_entity.type
_entity.pdbx_description
1 polymer ?
#
loop_
_entity_poly.entity_id
_entity_poly.type
_entity_poly.pdbx_seq_one_letter_code
_entity_poly.pdbx_strand_id
1 'polypeptide(L)'
;MTGFICRDGRESLVLGERADGTMAHISEVSSGLGCSCTCPGCGTRLVARKGDKQDHHFGHYGVEDGRSCQTGPETALHKFAKEVLARRLELDLPPLVVGEGPGKWVGHPGGAYHFDAALLESRLGGIVPDVIVRKGERHLLVEFLVTHACDEAKIARIVTMDVAAIEVDLSGLPRDTSRADLEEAILATASRKWLHNPKLRAAQAERERRACERDQVLARAAAPLRKAYLAACAEVRSMRTTCLAYDRIVGRHLAHAVGIEVPGIGCFTVPPRDWQAVILADAVDLAASGGKPLITTTGALRKIRQRGWLRRRFSGLTDAESAAIRADGTPFDHPANAVAAWATTLSRLGILLPAGSGDRWVVWQQTAGTTPGRQTAKHL
;
A
#
# COMPACT_ATOMS: atom_id res chain seq x y z
N MET A 1 -22.63 3.55 20.41
CA MET A 1 -23.49 4.38 21.28
C MET A 1 -22.61 5.01 22.35
N THR A 2 -22.16 6.24 22.11
CA THR A 2 -21.57 7.10 23.13
C THR A 2 -22.13 8.47 22.85
N GLY A 3 -23.09 8.85 23.69
CA GLY A 3 -23.89 10.05 23.54
C GLY A 3 -23.05 11.31 23.60
N PHE A 4 -23.41 12.24 22.71
CA PHE A 4 -22.95 13.61 22.69
C PHE A 4 -23.33 14.30 24.00
N ILE A 5 -22.36 14.49 24.89
CA ILE A 5 -22.55 15.32 26.09
C ILE A 5 -22.22 16.77 25.69
N CYS A 6 -23.26 17.50 25.31
CA CYS A 6 -23.28 18.96 25.35
C CYS A 6 -22.99 19.39 26.79
N ARG A 7 -21.99 20.26 27.01
CA ARG A 7 -21.80 20.87 28.32
C ARG A 7 -22.83 21.97 28.64
N ASP A 8 -23.65 22.42 27.67
CA ASP A 8 -24.68 23.46 27.94
C ASP A 8 -26.01 23.35 27.19
N GLY A 9 -26.33 22.23 26.53
CA GLY A 9 -27.70 21.91 26.09
C GLY A 9 -28.45 22.96 25.24
N ARG A 10 -27.79 23.96 24.64
CA ARG A 10 -28.44 25.00 23.83
C ARG A 10 -28.14 24.79 22.35
N GLU A 11 -29.20 24.60 21.58
CA GLU A 11 -29.21 24.64 20.12
C GLU A 11 -28.77 26.02 19.62
N SER A 12 -27.48 26.21 19.41
CA SER A 12 -26.98 27.39 18.72
C SER A 12 -27.12 27.16 17.21
N LEU A 13 -28.17 27.74 16.62
CA LEU A 13 -28.37 27.83 15.18
C LEU A 13 -27.83 29.18 14.71
N VAL A 14 -26.81 29.23 13.86
CA VAL A 14 -26.23 30.51 13.38
C VAL A 14 -26.73 30.94 12.00
N LEU A 15 -27.48 30.07 11.32
CA LEU A 15 -28.01 30.29 9.97
C LEU A 15 -29.55 30.22 9.97
N GLY A 16 -30.19 31.18 9.29
CA GLY A 16 -31.64 31.21 9.10
C GLY A 16 -32.00 31.50 7.64
N GLU A 17 -33.12 30.97 7.17
CA GLU A 17 -33.60 31.16 5.80
C GLU A 17 -34.49 32.41 5.72
N ARG A 18 -34.15 33.35 4.84
CA ARG A 18 -34.94 34.56 4.56
C ARG A 18 -36.16 34.21 3.71
N ALA A 19 -37.10 35.16 3.60
CA ALA A 19 -38.31 34.97 2.81
C ALA A 19 -38.07 34.77 1.30
N ASP A 20 -36.91 35.20 0.79
CA ASP A 20 -36.48 34.99 -0.60
C ASP A 20 -35.76 33.65 -0.82
N GLY A 21 -35.63 32.82 0.23
CA GLY A 21 -34.95 31.53 0.20
C GLY A 21 -33.43 31.61 0.41
N THR A 22 -32.85 32.80 0.55
CA THR A 22 -31.41 32.95 0.82
C THR A 22 -31.07 32.75 2.29
N MET A 23 -29.84 32.28 2.55
CA MET A 23 -29.37 32.00 3.89
C MET A 23 -28.71 33.24 4.54
N ALA A 24 -29.20 33.60 5.71
CA ALA A 24 -28.67 34.67 6.55
C ALA A 24 -27.87 34.11 7.71
N HIS A 25 -26.66 34.63 7.93
CA HIS A 25 -25.93 34.40 9.16
C HIS A 25 -26.44 35.34 10.26
N ILE A 26 -26.40 34.89 11.51
CA ILE A 26 -26.88 35.66 12.66
C ILE A 26 -26.19 37.03 12.77
N SER A 27 -24.93 37.15 12.34
CA SER A 27 -24.21 38.43 12.32
C SER A 27 -24.85 39.49 11.42
N GLU A 28 -25.58 39.09 10.37
CA GLU A 28 -26.10 39.99 9.32
C GLU A 28 -27.51 40.52 9.58
N VAL A 29 -28.16 40.04 10.65
CA VAL A 29 -29.55 40.40 10.97
C VAL A 29 -29.63 41.29 12.20
N SER A 30 -30.66 42.12 12.30
CA SER A 30 -30.95 42.84 13.56
C SER A 30 -31.40 41.87 14.66
N SER A 31 -31.11 42.20 15.92
CA SER A 31 -31.65 41.46 17.07
C SER A 31 -33.18 41.42 17.05
N GLY A 32 -33.77 40.37 17.62
CA GLY A 32 -35.21 40.17 17.70
C GLY A 32 -35.83 39.51 16.45
N LEU A 33 -37.11 39.82 16.21
CA LEU A 33 -37.94 39.17 15.18
C LEU A 33 -37.94 39.87 13.82
N GLY A 34 -37.20 40.97 13.69
CA GLY A 34 -37.22 41.84 12.50
C GLY A 34 -36.66 41.17 11.24
N CYS A 35 -35.81 40.15 11.38
CA CYS A 35 -35.23 39.43 10.25
C CYS A 35 -36.25 38.59 9.46
N SER A 36 -37.37 38.22 10.10
CA SER A 36 -38.37 37.30 9.53
C SER A 36 -37.78 35.99 8.99
N CYS A 37 -36.63 35.55 9.52
CA CYS A 37 -36.01 34.30 9.14
C CYS A 37 -36.80 33.10 9.67
N THR A 38 -36.68 31.98 8.97
CA THR A 38 -37.26 30.69 9.35
C THR A 38 -36.18 29.62 9.46
N CYS A 39 -36.43 28.59 10.27
CA CYS A 39 -35.55 27.44 10.37
C CYS A 39 -35.74 26.56 9.13
N PRO A 40 -34.68 26.29 8.35
CA PRO A 40 -34.81 25.47 7.14
C PRO A 40 -35.14 24.00 7.44
N GLY A 41 -34.91 23.52 8.67
CA GLY A 41 -35.22 22.15 9.08
C GLY A 41 -36.67 21.94 9.52
N CYS A 42 -37.26 22.87 10.28
CA CYS A 42 -38.60 22.70 10.87
C CYS A 42 -39.63 23.76 10.42
N GLY A 43 -39.21 24.76 9.65
CA GLY A 43 -40.08 25.85 9.15
C GLY A 43 -40.50 26.89 10.21
N THR A 44 -40.11 26.72 11.47
CA THR A 44 -40.51 27.63 12.54
C THR A 44 -39.81 28.98 12.38
N ARG A 45 -40.51 30.07 12.72
CA ARG A 45 -39.94 31.42 12.74
C ARG A 45 -38.80 31.52 13.74
N LEU A 46 -37.73 32.21 13.36
CA LEU A 46 -36.55 32.42 14.19
C LEU A 46 -36.56 33.80 14.86
N VAL A 47 -36.00 33.87 16.07
CA VAL A 47 -35.67 35.11 16.79
C VAL A 47 -34.15 35.22 16.89
N ALA A 48 -33.59 36.34 16.42
CA ALA A 48 -32.16 36.62 16.53
C ALA A 48 -31.83 37.04 17.98
N ARG A 49 -31.15 36.18 18.74
CA ARG A 49 -30.71 36.46 20.10
C ARG A 49 -29.26 36.97 20.04
N LYS A 50 -29.05 38.23 20.39
CA LYS A 50 -27.75 38.90 20.42
C LYS A 50 -27.51 39.56 21.77
N GLY A 51 -26.32 39.40 22.34
CA GLY A 51 -25.97 40.03 23.61
C GLY A 51 -24.54 39.72 24.03
N ASP A 52 -24.05 40.43 25.04
CA ASP A 52 -22.62 40.41 25.41
C ASP A 52 -22.21 39.18 26.24
N LYS A 53 -23.18 38.39 26.72
CA LYS A 53 -22.95 37.24 27.62
C LYS A 53 -23.08 35.88 26.95
N GLN A 54 -23.71 35.80 25.79
CA GLN A 54 -23.96 34.55 25.07
C GLN A 54 -23.69 34.77 23.59
N ASP A 55 -23.16 33.75 22.93
CA ASP A 55 -22.90 33.81 21.50
C ASP A 55 -24.18 34.12 20.74
N HIS A 56 -24.02 34.90 19.67
CA HIS A 56 -25.12 35.28 18.81
C HIS A 56 -25.69 34.02 18.15
N HIS A 57 -26.98 33.78 18.32
CA HIS A 57 -27.67 32.63 17.73
C HIS A 57 -29.13 32.94 17.39
N PHE A 58 -29.70 32.11 16.54
CA PHE A 58 -31.14 32.04 16.30
C PHE A 58 -31.78 31.10 17.32
N GLY A 59 -32.83 31.58 17.97
CA GLY A 59 -33.78 30.75 18.73
C GLY A 59 -35.06 30.51 17.94
N HIS A 60 -35.77 29.44 18.24
CA HIS A 60 -37.11 29.19 17.70
C HIS A 60 -38.12 30.09 18.44
N TYR A 61 -38.91 30.88 17.71
CA TYR A 61 -39.90 31.78 18.30
C TYR A 61 -41.20 31.02 18.61
N GLY A 62 -41.78 31.27 19.80
CA GLY A 62 -43.07 30.71 20.18
C GLY A 62 -43.05 29.22 20.53
N VAL A 63 -41.86 28.62 20.63
CA VAL A 63 -41.64 27.25 21.09
C VAL A 63 -41.01 27.37 22.47
N GLU A 64 -41.58 26.74 23.51
CA GLU A 64 -40.91 26.60 24.80
C GLU A 64 -39.51 25.99 24.56
N ASP A 65 -38.48 26.45 25.28
CA ASP A 65 -37.04 26.12 25.10
C ASP A 65 -36.69 24.60 25.26
N GLY A 66 -37.60 23.66 24.96
CA GLY A 66 -37.45 22.21 25.11
C GLY A 66 -37.82 21.34 23.90
N ARG A 67 -38.40 21.86 22.81
CA ARG A 67 -38.50 21.06 21.56
C ARG A 67 -37.24 21.28 20.72
N SER A 68 -36.32 20.33 20.82
CA SER A 68 -35.06 20.41 20.10
C SER A 68 -35.23 20.25 18.59
N CYS A 69 -34.82 21.26 17.82
CA CYS A 69 -34.77 21.15 16.38
C CYS A 69 -33.50 20.38 16.00
N GLN A 70 -33.61 19.05 15.98
CA GLN A 70 -32.46 18.17 15.76
C GLN A 70 -31.83 18.34 14.36
N THR A 71 -32.64 18.63 13.34
CA THR A 71 -32.22 18.69 11.93
C THR A 71 -31.93 20.10 11.41
N GLY A 72 -32.27 21.14 12.18
CA GLY A 72 -32.21 22.54 11.75
C GLY A 72 -30.80 23.01 11.38
N PRO A 73 -29.80 22.88 12.27
CA PRO A 73 -28.44 23.32 12.01
C PRO A 73 -27.81 22.65 10.79
N GLU A 74 -28.04 21.34 10.64
CA GLU A 74 -27.46 20.53 9.56
C GLU A 74 -28.05 20.92 8.21
N THR A 75 -29.38 21.05 8.13
CA THR A 75 -30.09 21.50 6.93
C THR A 75 -29.68 22.92 6.55
N ALA A 76 -29.50 23.80 7.54
CA ALA A 76 -29.09 25.19 7.31
C ALA A 76 -27.67 25.28 6.73
N LEU A 77 -26.72 24.52 7.29
CA LEU A 77 -25.35 24.48 6.79
C LEU A 77 -25.29 23.90 5.36
N HIS A 78 -26.07 22.85 5.09
CA HIS A 78 -26.14 22.22 3.77
C HIS A 78 -26.67 23.18 2.70
N LYS A 79 -27.78 23.89 3.00
CA LYS A 79 -28.32 24.94 2.11
C LYS A 79 -27.33 26.08 1.90
N PHE A 80 -26.69 26.55 2.97
CA PHE A 80 -25.71 27.63 2.89
C PHE A 80 -24.50 27.25 2.02
N ALA A 81 -23.98 26.03 2.16
CA ALA A 81 -22.86 25.53 1.35
C ALA A 81 -23.19 25.49 -0.16
N LYS A 82 -24.38 25.00 -0.51
CA LYS A 82 -24.90 25.02 -1.89
C LYS A 82 -24.97 26.44 -2.44
N GLU A 83 -25.55 27.37 -1.68
CA GLU A 83 -25.68 28.78 -2.09
C GLU A 83 -24.31 29.44 -2.29
N VAL A 84 -23.38 29.26 -1.33
CA VAL A 84 -22.03 29.83 -1.38
C VAL A 84 -21.30 29.36 -2.63
N LEU A 85 -21.30 28.06 -2.93
CA LEU A 85 -20.65 27.53 -4.12
C LEU A 85 -21.32 28.04 -5.41
N ALA A 86 -22.65 28.10 -5.46
CA ALA A 86 -23.36 28.62 -6.62
C ALA A 86 -23.11 30.11 -6.88
N ARG A 87 -22.94 30.90 -5.81
CA ARG A 87 -22.64 32.34 -5.88
C ARG A 87 -21.19 32.62 -6.24
N ARG A 88 -20.25 31.89 -5.63
CA ARG A 88 -18.81 32.14 -5.76
C ARG A 88 -18.21 31.51 -7.00
N LEU A 89 -18.77 30.39 -7.47
CA LEU A 89 -18.27 29.60 -8.61
C LEU A 89 -16.78 29.28 -8.51
N GLU A 90 -16.30 29.08 -7.29
CA GLU A 90 -14.92 28.75 -6.99
C GLU A 90 -14.90 27.67 -5.92
N LEU A 91 -13.95 26.73 -6.02
CA LEU A 91 -13.73 25.69 -5.02
C LEU A 91 -12.30 25.20 -5.10
N ASP A 92 -11.64 24.99 -3.97
CA ASP A 92 -10.37 24.28 -3.90
C ASP A 92 -10.60 22.79 -4.16
N LEU A 93 -9.90 22.20 -5.12
CA LEU A 93 -10.05 20.79 -5.45
C LEU A 93 -8.94 19.97 -4.79
N PRO A 94 -9.24 18.76 -4.27
CA PRO A 94 -8.21 17.92 -3.71
C PRO A 94 -7.21 17.48 -4.79
N PRO A 95 -5.93 17.29 -4.44
CA PRO A 95 -4.96 16.69 -5.35
C PRO A 95 -5.42 15.30 -5.79
N LEU A 96 -5.27 15.00 -7.08
CA LEU A 96 -5.47 13.66 -7.64
C LEU A 96 -4.10 13.03 -7.89
N VAL A 97 -3.60 12.32 -6.89
CA VAL A 97 -2.28 11.67 -6.91
C VAL A 97 -2.46 10.17 -6.72
N VAL A 98 -1.75 9.38 -7.52
CA VAL A 98 -1.77 7.93 -7.46
C VAL A 98 -0.34 7.41 -7.28
N GLY A 99 -0.13 6.62 -6.21
CA GLY A 99 1.17 6.07 -5.84
C GLY A 99 2.08 7.04 -5.09
N GLU A 100 3.24 6.55 -4.67
CA GLU A 100 4.21 7.28 -3.85
C GLU A 100 5.61 7.30 -4.48
N GLY A 101 6.45 8.24 -4.04
CA GLY A 101 7.85 8.32 -4.44
C GLY A 101 8.08 8.69 -5.92
N PRO A 102 9.19 8.24 -6.53
CA PRO A 102 9.55 8.56 -7.93
C PRO A 102 8.55 8.06 -8.98
N GLY A 103 7.68 7.12 -8.60
CA GLY A 103 6.63 6.57 -9.45
C GLY A 103 5.27 7.27 -9.33
N LYS A 104 5.18 8.36 -8.54
CA LYS A 104 3.92 9.08 -8.33
C LYS A 104 3.37 9.61 -9.66
N TRP A 105 2.08 9.43 -9.87
CA TRP A 105 1.33 10.03 -10.97
C TRP A 105 0.45 11.14 -10.42
N VAL A 106 0.43 12.30 -11.09
CA VAL A 106 -0.36 13.47 -10.69
C VAL A 106 -1.32 13.81 -11.82
N GLY A 107 -2.61 13.54 -11.60
CA GLY A 107 -3.68 13.89 -12.54
C GLY A 107 -4.24 15.29 -12.33
N HIS A 108 -4.11 15.79 -11.11
CA HIS A 108 -4.47 17.15 -10.72
C HIS A 108 -3.64 17.52 -9.48
N PRO A 109 -2.94 18.67 -9.47
CA PRO A 109 -2.10 19.06 -8.33
C PRO A 109 -2.89 19.50 -7.09
N GLY A 110 -4.20 19.72 -7.23
CA GLY A 110 -5.03 20.39 -6.24
C GLY A 110 -4.94 21.91 -6.37
N GLY A 111 -5.79 22.63 -5.64
CA GLY A 111 -5.80 24.09 -5.63
C GLY A 111 -7.13 24.70 -6.08
N ALA A 112 -7.23 26.02 -5.88
CA ALA A 112 -8.39 26.83 -6.24
C ALA A 112 -8.77 26.68 -7.71
N TYR A 113 -10.05 26.42 -7.97
CA TYR A 113 -10.59 26.20 -9.30
C TYR A 113 -11.87 26.99 -9.53
N HIS A 114 -11.95 27.67 -10.68
CA HIS A 114 -13.07 28.52 -11.05
C HIS A 114 -13.99 27.85 -12.09
N PHE A 115 -15.30 27.97 -11.87
CA PHE A 115 -16.37 27.42 -12.69
C PHE A 115 -17.12 28.52 -13.45
N ASP A 116 -17.83 28.11 -14.50
CA ASP A 116 -18.62 29.04 -15.33
C ASP A 116 -20.08 29.10 -14.88
N ALA A 117 -20.57 28.03 -14.25
CA ALA A 117 -21.95 27.91 -13.76
C ALA A 117 -22.06 26.83 -12.67
N ALA A 118 -23.12 26.93 -11.88
CA ALA A 118 -23.54 25.93 -10.91
C ALA A 118 -25.04 25.65 -11.06
N LEU A 119 -25.42 24.39 -10.96
CA LEU A 119 -26.81 23.93 -10.97
C LEU A 119 -27.09 23.24 -9.64
N LEU A 120 -27.99 23.82 -8.85
CA LEU A 120 -28.40 23.26 -7.56
C LEU A 120 -29.47 22.18 -7.78
N GLU A 121 -29.35 21.08 -7.04
CA GLU A 121 -30.37 20.02 -6.93
C GLU A 121 -30.90 19.50 -8.28
N SER A 122 -30.06 19.58 -9.31
CA SER A 122 -30.42 19.24 -10.69
C SER A 122 -30.09 17.77 -10.97
N ARG A 123 -31.04 17.05 -11.56
CA ARG A 123 -30.85 15.62 -11.86
C ARG A 123 -29.83 15.44 -12.99
N LEU A 124 -28.84 14.59 -12.74
CA LEU A 124 -27.89 14.12 -13.75
C LEU A 124 -27.95 12.61 -13.85
N GLY A 125 -28.53 12.11 -14.94
CA GLY A 125 -28.80 10.69 -15.11
C GLY A 125 -29.66 10.14 -13.97
N GLY A 126 -29.12 9.16 -13.23
CA GLY A 126 -29.81 8.47 -12.15
C GLY A 126 -29.60 9.02 -10.74
N ILE A 127 -28.97 10.20 -10.57
CA ILE A 127 -28.68 10.80 -9.26
C ILE A 127 -29.06 12.28 -9.22
N VAL A 128 -29.24 12.80 -8.01
CA VAL A 128 -29.33 14.24 -7.73
C VAL A 128 -28.16 14.58 -6.79
N PRO A 129 -27.09 15.21 -7.32
CA PRO A 129 -26.03 15.75 -6.49
C PRO A 129 -26.46 17.07 -5.84
N ASP A 130 -25.76 17.48 -4.79
CA ASP A 130 -26.03 18.76 -4.13
C ASP A 130 -25.81 19.94 -5.08
N VAL A 131 -24.66 19.94 -5.77
CA VAL A 131 -24.30 20.93 -6.78
C VAL A 131 -23.63 20.28 -7.97
N ILE A 132 -24.02 20.67 -9.18
CA ILE A 132 -23.28 20.39 -10.41
C ILE A 132 -22.59 21.69 -10.82
N VAL A 133 -21.27 21.74 -10.73
CA VAL A 133 -20.49 22.86 -11.26
C VAL A 133 -19.95 22.53 -12.66
N ARG A 134 -19.91 23.53 -13.54
CA ARG A 134 -19.52 23.36 -14.94
C ARG A 134 -18.32 24.21 -15.31
N LYS A 135 -17.39 23.64 -16.09
CA LYS A 135 -16.29 24.36 -16.73
C LYS A 135 -16.17 23.94 -18.19
N GLY A 136 -16.60 24.79 -19.12
CA GLY A 136 -16.83 24.42 -20.52
C GLY A 136 -17.87 23.31 -20.63
N GLU A 137 -17.54 22.22 -21.32
CA GLU A 137 -18.43 21.05 -21.48
C GLU A 137 -18.29 20.02 -20.33
N ARG A 138 -17.48 20.30 -19.31
CA ARG A 138 -17.20 19.35 -18.22
C ARG A 138 -18.03 19.66 -16.99
N HIS A 139 -18.57 18.60 -16.41
CA HIS A 139 -19.26 18.63 -15.11
C HIS A 139 -18.36 18.10 -14.00
N LEU A 140 -18.49 18.70 -12.82
CA LEU A 140 -18.01 18.18 -11.55
C LEU A 140 -19.19 18.16 -10.57
N LEU A 141 -19.42 17.01 -9.96
CA LEU A 141 -20.42 16.86 -8.92
C LEU A 141 -19.79 17.17 -7.56
N VAL A 142 -20.48 17.98 -6.76
CA VAL A 142 -20.03 18.33 -5.41
C VAL A 142 -21.11 17.88 -4.44
N GLU A 143 -20.72 17.06 -3.47
CA GLU A 143 -21.54 16.62 -2.34
C GLU A 143 -21.02 17.28 -1.07
N PHE A 144 -21.91 17.75 -0.20
CA PHE A 144 -21.57 18.30 1.10
C PHE A 144 -21.96 17.31 2.21
N LEU A 145 -20.97 16.76 2.89
CA LEU A 145 -21.16 15.92 4.06
C LEU A 145 -21.37 16.81 5.29
N VAL A 146 -22.57 16.75 5.87
CA VAL A 146 -22.88 17.37 7.17
C VAL A 146 -23.17 16.30 8.21
N THR A 147 -24.03 15.34 7.88
CA THR A 147 -24.39 14.20 8.77
C THR A 147 -24.07 12.84 8.18
N HIS A 148 -24.37 12.67 6.89
CA HIS A 148 -24.26 11.39 6.21
C HIS A 148 -23.38 11.54 5.00
N ALA A 149 -22.40 10.64 4.90
CA ALA A 149 -21.53 10.57 3.74
C ALA A 149 -22.33 10.05 2.54
N CYS A 150 -21.81 10.33 1.36
CA CYS A 150 -22.33 9.79 0.11
C CYS A 150 -22.31 8.25 0.19
N ASP A 151 -23.48 7.64 0.00
CA ASP A 151 -23.63 6.19 0.11
C ASP A 151 -22.96 5.45 -1.07
N GLU A 152 -22.68 4.16 -0.86
CA GLU A 152 -22.02 3.33 -1.87
C GLU A 152 -22.83 3.22 -3.17
N ALA A 153 -24.17 3.28 -3.09
CA ALA A 153 -25.04 3.16 -4.27
C ALA A 153 -24.95 4.40 -5.17
N LYS A 154 -24.87 5.59 -4.58
CA LYS A 154 -24.69 6.88 -5.27
C LYS A 154 -23.28 6.95 -5.85
N ILE A 155 -22.25 6.56 -5.09
CA ILE A 155 -20.87 6.46 -5.59
C ILE A 155 -20.79 5.51 -6.79
N ALA A 156 -21.42 4.33 -6.73
CA ALA A 156 -21.43 3.37 -7.84
C ALA A 156 -22.07 3.95 -9.11
N ARG A 157 -23.14 4.73 -8.97
CA ARG A 157 -23.77 5.44 -10.10
C ARG A 157 -22.85 6.51 -10.69
N ILE A 158 -22.16 7.28 -9.84
CA ILE A 158 -21.17 8.28 -10.27
C ILE A 158 -20.05 7.62 -11.09
N VAL A 159 -19.49 6.51 -10.58
CA VAL A 159 -18.45 5.73 -11.26
C VAL A 159 -18.93 5.20 -12.61
N THR A 160 -20.18 4.70 -12.66
CA THR A 160 -20.80 4.17 -13.89
C THR A 160 -20.95 5.24 -14.96
N MET A 161 -21.35 6.46 -14.57
CA MET A 161 -21.49 7.58 -15.50
C MET A 161 -20.16 8.21 -15.91
N ASP A 162 -19.06 7.82 -15.26
CA ASP A 162 -17.71 8.39 -15.46
C ASP A 162 -17.67 9.92 -15.33
N VAL A 163 -18.36 10.47 -14.32
CA VAL A 163 -18.36 11.91 -14.04
C VAL A 163 -17.53 12.20 -12.81
N ALA A 164 -16.66 13.22 -12.87
CA ALA A 164 -15.86 13.62 -11.72
C ALA A 164 -16.76 14.06 -10.57
N ALA A 165 -16.47 13.60 -9.36
CA ALA A 165 -17.22 13.96 -8.16
C ALA A 165 -16.31 14.09 -6.95
N ILE A 166 -16.60 15.06 -6.10
CA ILE A 166 -15.94 15.24 -4.81
C ILE A 166 -16.97 15.31 -3.68
N GLU A 167 -16.53 14.95 -2.49
CA GLU A 167 -17.24 15.19 -1.25
C GLU A 167 -16.44 16.19 -0.41
N VAL A 168 -17.11 17.24 0.07
CA VAL A 168 -16.58 18.24 1.00
C VAL A 168 -17.19 17.97 2.37
N ASP A 169 -16.35 17.72 3.37
CA ASP A 169 -16.75 17.36 4.72
C ASP A 169 -16.84 18.58 5.63
N LEU A 170 -18.08 18.97 5.93
CA LEU A 170 -18.43 20.08 6.81
C LEU A 170 -18.89 19.58 8.19
N SER A 171 -18.91 18.27 8.43
CA SER A 171 -19.45 17.66 9.67
C SER A 171 -18.65 18.04 10.92
N GLY A 172 -17.36 18.38 10.75
CA GLY A 172 -16.46 18.81 11.82
C GLY A 172 -16.50 20.30 12.16
N LEU A 173 -17.30 21.12 11.48
CA LEU A 173 -17.32 22.57 11.72
C LEU A 173 -18.02 22.93 13.05
N PRO A 174 -17.43 23.84 13.85
CA PRO A 174 -18.09 24.39 15.04
C PRO A 174 -19.41 25.09 14.70
N ARG A 175 -20.37 25.06 15.62
CA ARG A 175 -21.72 25.61 15.39
C ARG A 175 -21.78 27.14 15.47
N ASP A 176 -20.80 27.75 16.11
CA ASP A 176 -20.62 29.20 16.33
C ASP A 176 -19.65 29.84 15.32
N THR A 177 -19.23 29.09 14.31
CA THR A 177 -18.30 29.55 13.26
C THR A 177 -18.82 30.83 12.59
N SER A 178 -17.94 31.80 12.39
CA SER A 178 -18.30 33.06 11.72
C SER A 178 -18.68 32.82 10.26
N ARG A 179 -19.44 33.74 9.67
CA ARG A 179 -19.80 33.64 8.24
C ARG A 179 -18.57 33.54 7.34
N ALA A 180 -17.53 34.33 7.61
CA ALA A 180 -16.32 34.33 6.78
C ALA A 180 -15.61 32.98 6.86
N ASP A 181 -15.46 32.44 8.07
CA ASP A 181 -14.81 31.14 8.29
C ASP A 181 -15.65 29.99 7.71
N LEU A 182 -17.00 30.08 7.75
CA LEU A 182 -17.88 29.11 7.09
C LEU A 182 -17.68 29.14 5.56
N GLU A 183 -17.67 30.33 4.95
CA GLU A 183 -17.44 30.48 3.51
C GLU A 183 -16.05 29.95 3.13
N GLU A 184 -15.00 30.28 3.90
CA GLU A 184 -13.66 29.76 3.69
C GLU A 184 -13.57 28.24 3.86
N ALA A 185 -14.25 27.66 4.85
CA ALA A 185 -14.32 26.22 5.03
C ALA A 185 -14.95 25.52 3.82
N ILE A 186 -16.13 25.98 3.41
CA ILE A 186 -16.85 25.45 2.25
C ILE A 186 -15.96 25.52 1.00
N LEU A 187 -15.32 26.66 0.78
CA LEU A 187 -14.58 26.93 -0.46
C LEU A 187 -13.19 26.29 -0.48
N ALA A 188 -12.47 26.23 0.65
CA ALA A 188 -11.03 25.94 0.64
C ALA A 188 -10.52 25.03 1.78
N THR A 189 -10.90 25.27 3.03
CA THR A 189 -10.18 24.65 4.17
C THR A 189 -10.79 23.36 4.70
N ALA A 190 -12.08 23.11 4.46
CA ALA A 190 -12.72 21.86 4.85
C ALA A 190 -12.11 20.65 4.11
N SER A 191 -12.06 19.50 4.80
CA SER A 191 -11.56 18.25 4.24
C SER A 191 -12.37 17.87 3.00
N ARG A 192 -11.68 17.41 1.96
CA ARG A 192 -12.30 17.10 0.67
C ARG A 192 -11.60 15.93 -0.01
N LYS A 193 -12.39 15.07 -0.65
CA LYS A 193 -11.87 13.87 -1.34
C LYS A 193 -12.59 13.65 -2.66
N TRP A 194 -11.87 13.04 -3.60
CA TRP A 194 -12.49 12.51 -4.82
C TRP A 194 -13.35 11.29 -4.48
N LEU A 195 -14.63 11.33 -4.85
CA LEU A 195 -15.49 10.15 -4.89
C LEU A 195 -15.22 9.34 -6.17
N HIS A 196 -15.01 10.06 -7.28
CA HIS A 196 -14.59 9.50 -8.56
C HIS A 196 -13.88 10.57 -9.38
N ASN A 197 -12.92 10.16 -10.21
CA ASN A 197 -12.34 11.02 -11.22
C ASN A 197 -12.00 10.20 -12.48
N PRO A 198 -12.51 10.56 -13.67
CA PRO A 198 -12.22 9.82 -14.91
C PRO A 198 -10.74 9.66 -15.21
N LYS A 199 -9.90 10.60 -14.75
CA LYS A 199 -8.45 10.51 -14.91
C LYS A 199 -7.81 9.36 -14.13
N LEU A 200 -8.49 8.75 -13.16
CA LEU A 200 -8.00 7.56 -12.44
C LEU A 200 -7.78 6.37 -13.38
N ARG A 201 -8.63 6.19 -14.41
CA ARG A 201 -8.42 5.15 -15.43
C ARG A 201 -7.13 5.40 -16.21
N ALA A 202 -6.89 6.65 -16.61
CA ALA A 202 -5.66 7.04 -17.29
C ALA A 202 -4.42 6.82 -16.42
N ALA A 203 -4.52 7.09 -15.11
CA ALA A 203 -3.46 6.81 -14.15
C ALA A 203 -3.10 5.33 -14.10
N GLN A 204 -4.12 4.46 -14.05
CA GLN A 204 -3.93 3.02 -14.00
C GLN A 204 -3.26 2.50 -15.28
N ALA A 205 -3.76 2.91 -16.45
CA ALA A 205 -3.19 2.52 -17.74
C ALA A 205 -1.73 2.98 -17.89
N GLU A 206 -1.40 4.20 -17.46
CA GLU A 206 -0.02 4.71 -17.46
C GLU A 206 0.90 3.88 -16.57
N ARG A 207 0.44 3.49 -15.37
CA ARG A 207 1.22 2.66 -14.44
C ARG A 207 1.47 1.27 -15.00
N GLU A 208 0.46 0.64 -15.58
CA GLU A 208 0.56 -0.65 -16.24
C GLU A 208 1.54 -0.58 -17.43
N ARG A 209 1.46 0.48 -18.24
CA ARG A 209 2.42 0.70 -19.34
C ARG A 209 3.85 0.79 -18.83
N ARG A 210 4.12 1.59 -17.80
CA ARG A 210 5.46 1.72 -17.19
C ARG A 210 5.96 0.42 -16.57
N ALA A 211 5.08 -0.36 -15.95
CA ALA A 211 5.43 -1.67 -15.42
C ALA A 211 5.83 -2.62 -16.54
N CYS A 212 5.03 -2.68 -17.62
CA CYS A 212 5.34 -3.48 -18.79
C CYS A 212 6.67 -3.05 -19.45
N GLU A 213 6.90 -1.75 -19.62
CA GLU A 213 8.15 -1.21 -20.16
C GLU A 213 9.36 -1.65 -19.32
N ARG A 214 9.28 -1.53 -17.99
CA ARG A 214 10.35 -1.98 -17.07
C ARG A 214 10.61 -3.48 -17.18
N ASP A 215 9.54 -4.28 -17.20
CA ASP A 215 9.65 -5.73 -17.27
C ASP A 215 10.25 -6.17 -18.62
N GLN A 216 9.91 -5.48 -19.72
CA GLN A 216 10.54 -5.69 -21.03
C GLN A 216 12.03 -5.35 -21.02
N VAL A 217 12.43 -4.24 -20.37
CA VAL A 217 13.84 -3.86 -20.24
C VAL A 217 14.61 -4.93 -19.44
N LEU A 218 14.06 -5.39 -18.32
CA LEU A 218 14.65 -6.45 -17.51
C LEU A 218 14.74 -7.78 -18.29
N ALA A 219 13.70 -8.17 -19.01
CA ALA A 219 13.70 -9.40 -19.81
C ALA A 219 14.77 -9.36 -20.92
N ARG A 220 14.92 -8.22 -21.60
CA ARG A 220 15.98 -8.03 -22.62
C ARG A 220 17.37 -8.10 -22.01
N ALA A 221 17.59 -7.49 -20.84
CA ALA A 221 18.86 -7.56 -20.12
C ALA A 221 19.18 -8.97 -19.59
N ALA A 222 18.16 -9.71 -19.15
CA ALA A 222 18.29 -11.07 -18.60
C ALA A 222 18.55 -12.13 -19.68
N ALA A 223 18.08 -11.95 -20.91
CA ALA A 223 18.23 -12.92 -21.99
C ALA A 223 19.69 -13.39 -22.24
N PRO A 224 20.70 -12.51 -22.41
CA PRO A 224 22.10 -12.94 -22.56
C PRO A 224 22.66 -13.58 -21.29
N LEU A 225 22.26 -13.13 -20.10
CA LEU A 225 22.67 -13.73 -18.82
C LEU A 225 22.16 -15.16 -18.70
N ARG A 226 20.88 -15.39 -19.04
CA ARG A 226 20.27 -16.71 -19.08
C ARG A 226 20.96 -17.65 -20.05
N LYS A 227 21.23 -17.19 -21.29
CA LYS A 227 21.98 -17.98 -22.28
C LYS A 227 23.36 -18.38 -21.75
N ALA A 228 24.08 -17.44 -21.14
CA ALA A 228 25.39 -17.71 -20.55
C ALA A 228 25.29 -18.68 -19.35
N TYR A 229 24.25 -18.56 -18.54
CA TYR A 229 24.03 -19.44 -17.39
C TYR A 229 23.75 -20.88 -17.81
N LEU A 230 22.86 -21.08 -18.80
CA LEU A 230 22.56 -22.40 -19.33
C LEU A 230 23.81 -23.06 -19.95
N ALA A 231 24.63 -22.29 -20.67
CA ALA A 231 25.91 -22.77 -21.18
C ALA A 231 26.86 -23.19 -20.04
N ALA A 232 26.94 -22.40 -18.96
CA ALA A 232 27.73 -22.73 -17.78
C ALA A 232 27.23 -24.01 -17.08
N CYS A 233 25.91 -24.21 -16.99
CA CYS A 233 25.33 -25.45 -16.47
C CYS A 233 25.73 -26.67 -17.32
N ALA A 234 25.68 -26.55 -18.65
CA ALA A 234 26.11 -27.63 -19.55
C ALA A 234 27.62 -27.91 -19.40
N GLU A 235 28.43 -26.85 -19.29
CA GLU A 235 29.87 -26.92 -19.08
C GLU A 235 30.19 -27.74 -17.81
N VAL A 236 29.66 -27.34 -16.64
CA VAL A 236 29.97 -28.00 -15.36
C VAL A 236 29.43 -29.43 -15.29
N ARG A 237 28.36 -29.77 -16.02
CA ARG A 237 27.85 -31.15 -16.13
C ARG A 237 28.79 -32.07 -16.91
N SER A 238 29.52 -31.52 -17.88
CA SER A 238 30.46 -32.27 -18.71
C SER A 238 31.85 -32.42 -18.08
N MET A 239 32.15 -31.65 -17.04
CA MET A 239 33.46 -31.66 -16.38
C MET A 239 33.69 -32.95 -15.59
N ARG A 240 34.94 -33.43 -15.63
CA ARG A 240 35.42 -34.46 -14.70
C ARG A 240 35.72 -33.82 -13.35
N THR A 241 35.60 -34.60 -12.28
CA THR A 241 36.06 -34.22 -10.94
C THR A 241 37.55 -33.85 -10.99
N THR A 242 37.91 -32.70 -10.43
CA THR A 242 39.29 -32.20 -10.40
C THR A 242 39.88 -32.11 -8.99
N CYS A 243 39.05 -32.26 -7.96
CA CYS A 243 39.46 -32.01 -6.58
C CYS A 243 39.71 -33.29 -5.77
N LEU A 244 40.87 -33.38 -5.12
CA LEU A 244 41.23 -34.45 -4.16
C LEU A 244 40.26 -34.55 -2.97
N ALA A 245 39.48 -33.50 -2.67
CA ALA A 245 38.45 -33.55 -1.64
C ALA A 245 37.38 -34.61 -1.96
N TYR A 246 37.12 -34.87 -3.25
CA TYR A 246 36.18 -35.91 -3.66
C TYR A 246 36.64 -37.30 -3.23
N ASP A 247 37.92 -37.63 -3.44
CA ASP A 247 38.47 -38.94 -3.06
C ASP A 247 38.39 -39.17 -1.54
N ARG A 248 38.58 -38.11 -0.74
CA ARG A 248 38.39 -38.15 0.72
C ARG A 248 36.95 -38.45 1.12
N ILE A 249 35.98 -37.87 0.40
CA ILE A 249 34.55 -38.14 0.63
C ILE A 249 34.18 -39.58 0.24
N VAL A 250 34.72 -40.08 -0.89
CA VAL A 250 34.54 -41.46 -1.33
C VAL A 250 35.14 -42.44 -0.32
N GLY A 251 36.35 -42.19 0.18
CA GLY A 251 37.01 -43.00 1.19
C GLY A 251 36.27 -43.08 2.53
N ARG A 252 35.29 -42.19 2.77
CA ARG A 252 34.39 -42.21 3.92
C ARG A 252 32.98 -42.73 3.60
N HIS A 253 32.79 -43.36 2.44
CA HIS A 253 31.50 -43.87 1.97
C HIS A 253 30.40 -42.79 1.80
N LEU A 254 30.79 -41.52 1.61
CA LEU A 254 29.88 -40.38 1.45
C LEU A 254 29.74 -39.90 0.00
N ALA A 255 30.05 -40.77 -0.97
CA ALA A 255 29.96 -40.43 -2.40
C ALA A 255 28.55 -39.96 -2.83
N HIS A 256 27.49 -40.43 -2.15
CA HIS A 256 26.10 -40.05 -2.40
C HIS A 256 25.74 -38.65 -1.87
N ALA A 257 26.61 -38.03 -1.06
CA ALA A 257 26.41 -36.70 -0.49
C ALA A 257 26.89 -35.56 -1.42
N VAL A 258 27.52 -35.89 -2.55
CA VAL A 258 28.15 -34.95 -3.47
C VAL A 258 27.77 -35.26 -4.91
N GLY A 259 27.85 -34.26 -5.80
CA GLY A 259 27.34 -34.38 -7.17
C GLY A 259 25.82 -34.16 -7.30
N ILE A 260 25.16 -33.65 -6.25
CA ILE A 260 23.73 -33.35 -6.25
C ILE A 260 23.49 -32.08 -7.06
N GLU A 261 22.66 -32.13 -8.09
CA GLU A 261 22.26 -30.93 -8.83
C GLU A 261 21.24 -30.10 -8.04
N VAL A 262 21.48 -28.80 -7.97
CA VAL A 262 20.62 -27.81 -7.32
C VAL A 262 20.51 -26.56 -8.18
N PRO A 263 19.45 -25.74 -8.05
CA PRO A 263 19.43 -24.44 -8.69
C PRO A 263 20.69 -23.64 -8.37
N GLY A 264 21.30 -23.03 -9.40
CA GLY A 264 22.55 -22.28 -9.24
C GLY A 264 23.85 -23.04 -9.55
N ILE A 265 23.84 -24.29 -10.02
CA ILE A 265 25.10 -25.01 -10.37
C ILE A 265 25.96 -24.25 -11.40
N GLY A 266 25.35 -23.55 -12.36
CA GLY A 266 26.05 -22.75 -13.37
C GLY A 266 26.76 -21.51 -12.79
N CYS A 267 26.58 -21.20 -11.51
CA CYS A 267 27.30 -20.12 -10.84
C CYS A 267 28.76 -20.49 -10.51
N PHE A 268 29.10 -21.78 -10.55
CA PHE A 268 30.42 -22.29 -10.24
C PHE A 268 31.24 -22.59 -11.50
N THR A 269 32.57 -22.60 -11.41
CA THR A 269 33.47 -22.96 -12.52
C THR A 269 33.89 -24.43 -12.49
N VAL A 270 33.39 -25.19 -11.51
CA VAL A 270 33.74 -26.60 -11.27
C VAL A 270 32.45 -27.42 -11.11
N PRO A 271 32.46 -28.75 -11.37
CA PRO A 271 31.29 -29.59 -11.23
C PRO A 271 30.75 -29.61 -9.78
N PRO A 272 29.45 -29.93 -9.59
CA PRO A 272 28.85 -30.05 -8.25
C PRO A 272 29.64 -30.94 -7.29
N ARG A 273 30.24 -32.02 -7.80
CA ARG A 273 31.09 -32.92 -7.01
C ARG A 273 32.25 -32.20 -6.32
N ASP A 274 32.93 -31.29 -7.01
CA ASP A 274 34.15 -30.65 -6.49
C ASP A 274 33.84 -29.65 -5.38
N TRP A 275 32.94 -28.70 -5.62
CA TRP A 275 32.65 -27.67 -4.62
C TRP A 275 31.89 -28.23 -3.41
N GLN A 276 31.01 -29.21 -3.61
CA GLN A 276 30.31 -29.90 -2.52
C GLN A 276 31.29 -30.72 -1.67
N ALA A 277 32.21 -31.44 -2.31
CA ALA A 277 33.22 -32.22 -1.59
C ALA A 277 34.14 -31.33 -0.75
N VAL A 278 34.54 -30.15 -1.23
CA VAL A 278 35.36 -29.22 -0.44
C VAL A 278 34.60 -28.72 0.80
N ILE A 279 33.31 -28.41 0.68
CA ILE A 279 32.53 -27.98 1.84
C ILE A 279 32.39 -29.11 2.86
N LEU A 280 32.06 -30.32 2.39
CA LEU A 280 31.78 -31.46 3.25
C LEU A 280 33.04 -32.05 3.88
N ALA A 281 34.13 -32.20 3.12
CA ALA A 281 35.34 -32.89 3.59
C ALA A 281 35.93 -32.21 4.83
N ASP A 282 36.02 -30.89 4.83
CA ASP A 282 36.55 -30.12 5.96
C ASP A 282 35.67 -30.28 7.21
N ALA A 283 34.35 -30.35 7.04
CA ALA A 283 33.43 -30.52 8.16
C ALA A 283 33.51 -31.94 8.73
N VAL A 284 33.61 -32.97 7.88
CA VAL A 284 33.77 -34.36 8.32
C VAL A 284 35.14 -34.58 8.96
N ASP A 285 36.21 -34.00 8.43
CA ASP A 285 37.55 -34.02 9.04
C ASP A 285 37.50 -33.45 10.47
N LEU A 286 36.88 -32.27 10.62
CA LEU A 286 36.77 -31.61 11.92
C LEU A 286 35.90 -32.40 12.90
N ALA A 287 34.83 -33.06 12.43
CA ALA A 287 34.00 -33.94 13.25
C ALA A 287 34.80 -35.16 13.75
N ALA A 288 35.58 -35.80 12.88
CA ALA A 288 36.40 -36.95 13.22
C ALA A 288 37.50 -36.62 14.23
N SER A 289 38.00 -35.39 14.24
CA SER A 289 38.98 -34.89 15.22
C SER A 289 38.35 -34.34 16.52
N GLY A 290 37.05 -34.52 16.74
CA GLY A 290 36.35 -34.05 17.96
C GLY A 290 36.06 -32.54 17.99
N GLY A 291 36.24 -31.84 16.87
CA GLY A 291 35.91 -30.42 16.73
C GLY A 291 34.41 -30.18 16.46
N LYS A 292 34.03 -28.90 16.30
CA LYS A 292 32.65 -28.48 15.98
C LYS A 292 32.46 -28.34 14.45
N PRO A 293 31.82 -29.29 13.75
CA PRO A 293 31.77 -29.33 12.28
C PRO A 293 30.69 -28.42 11.69
N LEU A 294 30.80 -27.10 11.94
CA LEU A 294 29.82 -26.12 11.47
C LEU A 294 30.04 -25.74 10.01
N ILE A 295 29.01 -25.92 9.19
CA ILE A 295 28.90 -25.45 7.81
C ILE A 295 27.99 -24.22 7.79
N THR A 296 28.44 -23.14 7.17
CA THR A 296 27.61 -21.96 6.88
C THR A 296 27.72 -21.58 5.42
N THR A 297 26.66 -20.98 4.84
CA THR A 297 26.69 -20.50 3.45
C THR A 297 27.83 -19.50 3.22
N THR A 298 28.02 -18.57 4.15
CA THR A 298 29.10 -17.58 4.13
C THR A 298 30.49 -18.23 4.17
N GLY A 299 30.68 -19.23 5.05
CA GLY A 299 31.95 -19.95 5.17
C GLY A 299 32.26 -20.78 3.92
N ALA A 300 31.27 -21.47 3.39
CA ALA A 300 31.36 -22.23 2.14
C ALA A 300 31.73 -21.32 0.95
N LEU A 301 31.00 -20.22 0.76
CA LEU A 301 31.27 -19.29 -0.33
C LEU A 301 32.64 -18.64 -0.23
N ARG A 302 33.14 -18.37 0.97
CA ARG A 302 34.52 -17.89 1.17
C ARG A 302 35.54 -18.88 0.63
N LYS A 303 35.41 -20.17 0.95
CA LYS A 303 36.30 -21.23 0.48
C LYS A 303 36.27 -21.39 -1.04
N ILE A 304 35.07 -21.34 -1.63
CA ILE A 304 34.86 -21.43 -3.08
C ILE A 304 35.48 -20.20 -3.76
N ARG A 305 35.27 -19.00 -3.23
CA ARG A 305 35.82 -17.75 -3.77
C ARG A 305 37.34 -17.73 -3.74
N GLN A 306 37.97 -18.17 -2.64
CA GLN A 306 39.44 -18.25 -2.52
C GLN A 306 40.07 -19.18 -3.56
N ARG A 307 39.32 -20.17 -4.06
CA ARG A 307 39.74 -21.11 -5.12
C ARG A 307 39.45 -20.61 -6.53
N GLY A 308 38.87 -19.42 -6.67
CA GLY A 308 38.46 -18.88 -7.98
C GLY A 308 37.25 -19.59 -8.59
N TRP A 309 36.49 -20.36 -7.80
CA TRP A 309 35.44 -21.24 -8.31
C TRP A 309 34.07 -20.57 -8.51
N LEU A 310 34.00 -19.24 -8.43
CA LEU A 310 32.78 -18.47 -8.65
C LEU A 310 32.85 -17.71 -9.96
N ARG A 311 31.81 -17.85 -10.79
CA ARG A 311 31.61 -17.02 -11.97
C ARG A 311 31.13 -15.64 -11.53
N ARG A 312 31.99 -14.62 -11.72
CA ARG A 312 31.70 -13.22 -11.34
C ARG A 312 30.38 -12.72 -11.93
N ARG A 313 30.06 -13.12 -13.17
CA ARG A 313 28.84 -12.74 -13.91
C ARG A 313 27.53 -13.06 -13.17
N PHE A 314 27.52 -14.05 -12.28
CA PHE A 314 26.31 -14.48 -11.55
C PHE A 314 26.33 -14.14 -10.06
N SER A 315 27.43 -13.54 -9.57
CA SER A 315 27.64 -13.32 -8.13
C SER A 315 27.09 -11.98 -7.62
N GLY A 316 26.80 -11.03 -8.50
CA GLY A 316 26.37 -9.68 -8.15
C GLY A 316 25.08 -9.22 -8.85
N LEU A 317 24.25 -10.17 -9.27
CA LEU A 317 22.95 -9.85 -9.86
C LEU A 317 21.99 -9.36 -8.76
N THR A 318 21.15 -8.40 -9.12
CA THR A 318 20.04 -7.93 -8.29
C THR A 318 18.91 -8.97 -8.24
N ASP A 319 18.03 -8.87 -7.24
CA ASP A 319 16.87 -9.77 -7.14
C ASP A 319 15.96 -9.69 -8.38
N ALA A 320 15.83 -8.49 -8.97
CA ALA A 320 15.06 -8.28 -10.19
C ALA A 320 15.66 -8.99 -11.41
N GLU A 321 16.98 -8.90 -11.59
CA GLU A 321 17.69 -9.63 -12.66
C GLU A 321 17.60 -11.14 -12.45
N SER A 322 17.79 -11.61 -11.21
CA SER A 322 17.67 -13.03 -10.85
C SER A 322 16.26 -13.58 -11.09
N ALA A 323 15.22 -12.80 -10.76
CA ALA A 323 13.84 -13.16 -11.05
C ALA A 323 13.58 -13.22 -12.57
N ALA A 324 14.09 -12.23 -13.33
CA ALA A 324 13.95 -12.20 -14.78
C ALA A 324 14.65 -13.41 -15.46
N ILE A 325 15.79 -13.87 -14.94
CA ILE A 325 16.45 -15.10 -15.44
C ILE A 325 15.57 -16.34 -15.19
N ARG A 326 14.94 -16.42 -14.02
CA ARG A 326 14.07 -17.55 -13.61
C ARG A 326 12.71 -17.58 -14.28
N ALA A 327 12.25 -16.47 -14.86
CA ALA A 327 10.88 -16.31 -15.37
C ALA A 327 10.41 -17.46 -16.30
N ASP A 328 11.32 -18.02 -17.11
CA ASP A 328 11.02 -19.11 -18.05
C ASP A 328 11.40 -20.51 -17.51
N GLY A 329 11.47 -20.67 -16.19
CA GLY A 329 11.80 -21.95 -15.54
C GLY A 329 13.30 -22.28 -15.51
N THR A 330 14.19 -21.34 -15.84
CA THR A 330 15.64 -21.52 -15.69
C THR A 330 15.96 -21.85 -14.22
N PRO A 331 16.70 -22.94 -13.91
CA PRO A 331 17.04 -23.34 -12.54
C PRO A 331 18.18 -22.46 -11.97
N PHE A 332 18.06 -21.15 -12.11
CA PHE A 332 19.03 -20.18 -11.63
C PHE A 332 18.77 -19.84 -10.16
N ASP A 333 19.84 -19.81 -9.37
CA ASP A 333 19.83 -19.19 -8.05
C ASP A 333 21.22 -18.64 -7.71
N HIS A 334 21.29 -17.75 -6.72
CA HIS A 334 22.54 -17.19 -6.24
C HIS A 334 23.43 -18.28 -5.63
N PRO A 335 24.77 -18.12 -5.67
CA PRO A 335 25.71 -19.08 -5.11
C PRO A 335 25.41 -19.50 -3.66
N ALA A 336 24.97 -18.55 -2.82
CA ALA A 336 24.63 -18.82 -1.41
C ALA A 336 23.44 -19.78 -1.30
N ASN A 337 22.42 -19.55 -2.12
CA ASN A 337 21.19 -20.33 -2.14
C ASN A 337 21.44 -21.72 -2.73
N ALA A 338 22.32 -21.85 -3.72
CA ALA A 338 22.77 -23.15 -4.23
C ALA A 338 23.44 -24.00 -3.13
N VAL A 339 24.32 -23.40 -2.33
CA VAL A 339 24.93 -24.07 -1.17
C VAL A 339 23.88 -24.47 -0.13
N ALA A 340 22.96 -23.56 0.19
CA ALA A 340 21.88 -23.84 1.13
C ALA A 340 20.97 -24.98 0.65
N ALA A 341 20.55 -24.96 -0.62
CA ALA A 341 19.70 -25.99 -1.22
C ALA A 341 20.37 -27.38 -1.18
N TRP A 342 21.68 -27.44 -1.45
CA TRP A 342 22.44 -28.67 -1.31
C TRP A 342 22.50 -29.15 0.16
N ALA A 343 22.80 -28.24 1.10
CA ALA A 343 22.88 -28.59 2.52
C ALA A 343 21.51 -29.04 3.07
N THR A 344 20.42 -28.40 2.66
CA THR A 344 19.04 -28.85 2.96
C THR A 344 18.77 -30.25 2.40
N THR A 345 19.27 -30.56 1.21
CA THR A 345 19.17 -31.92 0.65
C THR A 345 19.91 -32.92 1.52
N LEU A 346 21.12 -32.59 1.99
CA LEU A 346 21.86 -33.45 2.92
C LEU A 346 21.19 -33.61 4.28
N SER A 347 20.44 -32.61 4.74
CA SER A 347 19.61 -32.76 5.94
C SER A 347 18.49 -33.77 5.78
N ARG A 348 17.85 -33.82 4.60
CA ARG A 348 16.85 -34.85 4.30
C ARG A 348 17.45 -36.25 4.22
N LEU A 349 18.73 -36.35 3.85
CA LEU A 349 19.49 -37.60 3.84
C LEU A 349 20.08 -37.98 5.21
N GLY A 350 19.85 -37.19 6.26
CA GLY A 350 20.36 -37.46 7.62
C GLY A 350 21.86 -37.20 7.80
N ILE A 351 22.54 -36.61 6.81
CA ILE A 351 23.99 -36.35 6.86
C ILE A 351 24.29 -35.07 7.65
N LEU A 352 23.46 -34.04 7.48
CA LEU A 352 23.59 -32.74 8.13
C LEU A 352 22.39 -32.44 9.03
N LEU A 353 22.60 -31.87 10.20
CA LEU A 353 21.52 -31.33 11.03
C LEU A 353 21.50 -29.79 10.93
N PRO A 354 20.31 -29.17 10.75
CA PRO A 354 20.17 -27.73 10.87
C PRO A 354 20.62 -27.24 12.26
N ALA A 355 21.38 -26.15 12.29
CA ALA A 355 21.97 -25.60 13.52
C ALA A 355 21.59 -24.13 13.71
N GLY A 356 20.35 -23.89 14.12
CA GLY A 356 19.80 -22.55 14.35
C GLY A 356 19.15 -21.96 13.10
N SER A 357 19.65 -20.80 12.62
CA SER A 357 19.16 -20.13 11.42
C SER A 357 19.28 -21.00 10.15
N GLY A 358 18.45 -20.72 9.14
CA GLY A 358 18.34 -21.51 7.90
C GLY A 358 19.58 -21.57 7.00
N ASP A 359 20.72 -21.04 7.45
CA ASP A 359 22.00 -20.96 6.73
C ASP A 359 23.15 -21.69 7.45
N ARG A 360 22.84 -22.53 8.45
CA ARG A 360 23.81 -23.21 9.32
C ARG A 360 23.50 -24.69 9.50
N TRP A 361 24.53 -25.53 9.40
CA TRP A 361 24.40 -26.99 9.52
C TRP A 361 25.59 -27.60 10.26
N VAL A 362 25.38 -28.74 10.91
CA VAL A 362 26.45 -29.56 11.52
C VAL A 362 26.41 -30.98 10.99
N VAL A 363 27.57 -31.61 10.83
CA VAL A 363 27.66 -33.02 10.41
C VAL A 363 27.11 -33.92 11.53
N TRP A 364 26.22 -34.86 11.19
CA TRP A 364 25.64 -35.78 12.16
C TRP A 364 26.64 -36.86 12.59
N GLN A 365 26.69 -37.16 13.90
CA GLN A 365 27.75 -37.99 14.50
C GLN A 365 27.81 -39.43 13.98
N GLN A 366 26.67 -40.05 13.62
CA GLN A 366 26.67 -41.40 13.03
C GLN A 366 27.27 -41.43 11.62
N THR A 367 27.26 -40.30 10.91
CA THR A 367 27.82 -40.14 9.57
C THR A 367 29.34 -39.94 9.57
N ALA A 368 29.89 -39.47 10.69
CA ALA A 368 31.33 -39.22 10.85
C ALA A 368 32.12 -40.47 11.28
N GLY A 369 31.43 -41.51 11.77
CA GLY A 369 32.05 -42.72 12.33
C GLY A 369 31.64 -43.99 11.59
N THR A 370 32.31 -44.31 10.48
CA THR A 370 32.34 -45.69 9.96
C THR A 370 33.75 -46.24 10.10
N THR A 371 34.04 -46.80 11.27
CA THR A 371 35.07 -47.82 11.46
C THR A 371 34.32 -49.08 11.88
N PRO A 372 34.46 -50.25 11.22
CA PRO A 372 33.73 -51.45 11.60
C PRO A 372 34.29 -52.02 12.90
N GLY A 373 33.69 -51.64 14.03
CA GLY A 373 33.99 -52.16 15.36
C GLY A 373 32.95 -53.19 15.78
N ARG A 374 33.36 -54.47 15.81
CA ARG A 374 32.73 -55.63 16.46
C ARG A 374 31.48 -55.35 17.31
N GLN A 375 30.34 -55.87 16.85
CA GLN A 375 29.24 -56.24 17.73
C GLN A 375 29.73 -57.32 18.72
N THR A 376 29.87 -56.97 19.99
CA THR A 376 29.73 -57.96 21.06
C THR A 376 28.32 -57.90 21.57
N ALA A 377 27.57 -58.96 21.30
CA ALA A 377 26.29 -59.25 21.92
C ALA A 377 26.41 -59.21 23.45
N LYS A 378 25.43 -58.57 24.10
CA LYS A 378 25.02 -58.96 25.45
C LYS A 378 23.51 -59.11 25.45
N HIS A 379 23.10 -60.37 25.46
CA HIS A 379 21.85 -60.80 26.07
C HIS A 379 21.92 -60.60 27.58
N LEU A 380 20.74 -60.37 28.15
CA LEU A 380 20.34 -60.18 29.56
C LEU A 380 20.46 -58.74 30.10
#